data_AF-W4LER8-F1
#
_entry.id   AF-W4LER8-F1
#
_cell.length_a   1.000
_cell.length_b   1.000
_cell.length_c   1.000
_cell.angle_alpha   90.00
_cell.angle_beta   90.00
_cell.angle_gamma   90.00
#
_symmetry.space_group_name_H-M   'P 1'
#
loop_
_entity.id
_entity.type
_entity.pdbx_description
1 polymer ?
#
loop_
_entity_poly.entity_id
_entity_poly.type
_entity_poly.pdbx_seq_one_letter_code
_entity_poly.pdbx_strand_id
1 'polypeptide(L)'
;MNVKLVSGVLTLLAMLYGLLGVPSPAQSQEVFLAGQYEQFIPENSRSLITRETFDKVAISPCNASLAFLINQYINDSNVPSALRAVLSGLQELPVGYPDRRNPWRAPNSDALLNLMVDTFLEWCVFLPQINGSNDNGLVFIQNFAWFYYQNKAGQDFVQGRNPLNPTLPLITGLKFTRDFTLQRGAFMDSPASLTFVPQWINDPRIEISDYEKQQASDYRSWNEFFARKIIVDEVNQTIPSRPATMPLSEFPNRDYIVVAPTDCIMNPLVQVFQDNATVQRRFIENPLQFDTVLDVKVRWGSLRRFLRI
;
A
#
# COMPACT_ATOMS: atom_id res chain seq x y z
N MET A 1 -22.88 3.06 9.73
CA MET A 1 -21.61 3.03 10.50
C MET A 1 -21.02 1.63 10.43
N ASN A 2 -20.03 1.40 9.57
CA ASN A 2 -19.31 0.12 9.48
C ASN A 2 -17.83 0.42 9.23
N VAL A 3 -17.11 0.72 10.31
CA VAL A 3 -15.65 0.87 10.35
C VAL A 3 -15.06 -0.52 10.62
N LYS A 4 -14.88 -1.34 9.58
CA LYS A 4 -14.26 -2.68 9.70
C LYS A 4 -13.20 -3.00 8.66
N LEU A 5 -12.77 -2.02 7.85
CA LEU A 5 -11.94 -2.30 6.68
C LEU A 5 -10.54 -1.68 6.70
N VAL A 6 -10.23 -0.90 7.73
CA VAL A 6 -8.99 -0.08 7.81
C VAL A 6 -7.71 -0.94 7.92
N SER A 7 -7.82 -2.20 8.37
CA SER A 7 -6.65 -2.98 8.78
C SER A 7 -5.92 -3.78 7.68
N GLY A 8 -6.60 -4.20 6.61
CA GLY A 8 -5.98 -5.07 5.59
C GLY A 8 -4.96 -4.37 4.68
N VAL A 9 -4.94 -3.04 4.69
CA VAL A 9 -4.07 -2.23 3.82
C VAL A 9 -2.75 -1.87 4.51
N LEU A 10 -2.76 -1.70 5.84
CA LEU A 10 -1.55 -1.40 6.62
C LEU A 10 -0.55 -2.56 6.64
N THR A 11 -1.02 -3.81 6.66
CA THR A 11 -0.14 -4.99 6.69
C THR A 11 0.62 -5.18 5.36
N LEU A 12 0.06 -4.72 4.24
CA LEU A 12 0.74 -4.79 2.94
C LEU A 12 1.81 -3.69 2.79
N LEU A 13 1.57 -2.51 3.40
CA LEU A 13 2.57 -1.43 3.53
C LEU A 13 3.72 -1.83 4.48
N ALA A 14 3.42 -2.50 5.60
CA ALA A 14 4.45 -3.03 6.51
C ALA A 14 5.27 -4.16 5.88
N MET A 15 4.69 -4.98 4.99
CA MET A 15 5.47 -5.97 4.22
C MET A 15 6.33 -5.32 3.13
N LEU A 16 5.94 -4.18 2.56
CA LEU A 16 6.80 -3.43 1.63
C LEU A 16 7.95 -2.71 2.37
N TYR A 17 7.71 -2.18 3.56
CA TYR A 17 8.75 -1.52 4.37
C TYR A 17 9.67 -2.50 5.13
N GLY A 18 9.15 -3.62 5.63
CA GLY A 18 9.94 -4.61 6.39
C GLY A 18 10.82 -5.52 5.53
N LEU A 19 10.57 -5.60 4.21
CA LEU A 19 11.39 -6.37 3.26
C LEU A 19 12.53 -5.58 2.63
N LEU A 20 12.57 -4.26 2.85
CA LEU A 20 13.60 -3.38 2.34
C LEU A 20 14.29 -2.76 3.55
N GLY A 21 15.34 -3.44 4.04
CA GLY A 21 16.23 -2.86 5.05
C GLY A 21 16.60 -1.43 4.68
N VAL A 22 16.71 -0.55 5.69
CA VAL A 22 17.09 0.85 5.53
C VAL A 22 18.37 0.89 4.67
N PRO A 23 18.34 1.48 3.45
CA PRO A 23 19.56 1.61 2.69
C PRO A 23 20.49 2.53 3.46
N SER A 24 21.73 2.11 3.64
CA SER A 24 22.76 2.97 4.23
C SER A 24 22.93 4.23 3.38
N PRO A 25 23.41 5.35 3.94
CA PRO A 25 23.60 6.62 3.22
C PRO A 25 24.57 6.55 2.03
N ALA A 26 25.15 5.38 1.73
CA ALA A 26 26.13 5.17 0.67
C ALA A 26 25.54 4.62 -0.65
N GLN A 27 24.22 4.39 -0.75
CA GLN A 27 23.56 3.95 -1.99
C GLN A 27 22.87 5.08 -2.79
N SER A 28 23.06 6.34 -2.40
CA SER A 28 22.44 7.51 -3.05
C SER A 28 23.19 8.03 -4.29
N GLN A 29 23.95 7.19 -4.99
CA GLN A 29 24.72 7.57 -6.18
C GLN A 29 24.51 6.60 -7.36
N GLU A 30 23.25 6.30 -7.65
CA GLU A 30 22.81 6.05 -9.04
C GLU A 30 21.72 7.08 -9.40
N VAL A 31 22.12 8.34 -9.41
CA VAL A 31 21.47 9.35 -10.25
C VAL A 31 21.88 9.02 -11.69
N PHE A 32 21.20 8.04 -12.30
CA PHE A 32 21.48 7.63 -13.67
C PHE A 32 20.22 7.77 -14.54
N LEU A 33 20.27 8.81 -15.38
CA LEU A 33 19.53 9.00 -16.63
C LEU A 33 18.04 9.37 -16.55
N ALA A 34 17.72 10.50 -15.90
CA ALA A 34 16.50 11.26 -16.20
C ALA A 34 16.57 12.01 -17.56
N GLY A 35 17.69 11.95 -18.28
CA GLY A 35 17.98 12.76 -19.48
C GLY A 35 18.09 12.01 -20.81
N GLN A 36 17.67 10.75 -20.92
CA GLN A 36 17.72 9.98 -22.18
C GLN A 36 16.37 9.47 -22.70
N TYR A 37 15.25 9.84 -22.07
CA TYR A 37 13.92 9.32 -22.45
C TYR A 37 13.15 10.17 -23.47
N GLU A 38 13.77 11.21 -24.06
CA GLU A 38 13.17 11.96 -25.19
C GLU A 38 13.25 11.24 -26.54
N GLN A 39 13.91 10.08 -26.62
CA GLN A 39 14.02 9.32 -27.86
C GLN A 39 13.71 7.85 -27.62
N PHE A 40 12.44 7.47 -27.66
CA PHE A 40 11.94 6.20 -28.22
C PHE A 40 10.42 6.14 -28.03
N ILE A 41 9.68 6.85 -28.89
CA ILE A 41 8.25 6.60 -29.10
C ILE A 41 8.15 5.92 -30.47
N PRO A 42 7.96 4.60 -30.54
CA PRO A 42 7.67 3.94 -31.82
C PRO A 42 6.39 4.53 -32.41
N GLU A 43 6.37 4.88 -33.70
CA GLU A 43 5.20 5.46 -34.37
C GLU A 43 3.93 4.60 -34.26
N ASN A 44 4.09 3.31 -33.97
CA ASN A 44 3.02 2.33 -33.75
C ASN A 44 2.25 2.50 -32.42
N SER A 45 2.69 3.41 -31.53
CA SER A 45 2.07 3.68 -30.21
C SER A 45 0.82 4.58 -30.26
N ARG A 46 0.53 5.21 -31.41
CA ARG A 46 -0.49 6.27 -31.55
C ARG A 46 -1.95 5.80 -31.44
N SER A 47 -2.23 4.49 -31.44
CA SER A 47 -3.60 3.96 -31.29
C SER A 47 -3.93 3.46 -29.88
N LEU A 48 -2.92 3.29 -29.01
CA LEU A 48 -3.09 2.64 -27.69
C LEU A 48 -3.28 3.63 -26.55
N ILE A 49 -2.55 4.76 -26.59
CA ILE A 49 -2.59 5.80 -25.56
C ILE A 49 -2.71 7.15 -26.26
N THR A 50 -3.59 8.02 -25.74
CA THR A 50 -3.81 9.35 -26.33
C THR A 50 -2.57 10.22 -26.19
N ARG A 51 -2.40 11.19 -27.11
CA ARG A 51 -1.31 12.17 -27.02
C ARG A 51 -1.36 12.94 -25.70
N GLU A 52 -2.55 13.29 -25.24
CA GLU A 52 -2.77 13.96 -23.97
C GLU A 52 -2.24 13.14 -22.79
N THR A 53 -2.54 11.84 -22.74
CA THR A 53 -2.03 10.94 -21.69
C THR A 53 -0.51 10.85 -21.73
N PHE A 54 0.12 10.81 -22.91
CA PHE A 54 1.58 10.84 -23.03
C PHE A 54 2.18 12.13 -22.47
N ASP A 55 1.60 13.28 -22.79
CA ASP A 55 2.09 14.57 -22.30
C ASP A 55 1.93 14.65 -20.77
N LYS A 56 0.84 14.09 -20.20
CA LYS A 56 0.67 13.95 -18.73
C LYS A 56 1.71 13.03 -18.09
N VAL A 57 2.03 11.90 -18.73
CA VAL A 57 3.09 10.99 -18.26
C VAL A 57 4.43 11.68 -18.25
N ALA A 58 4.77 12.43 -19.31
CA ALA A 58 6.06 13.09 -19.43
C ALA A 58 6.34 14.09 -18.30
N ILE A 59 5.33 14.82 -17.83
CA ILE A 59 5.47 15.81 -16.76
C ILE A 59 5.24 15.24 -15.35
N SER A 60 4.82 13.97 -15.23
CA SER A 60 4.54 13.35 -13.94
C SER A 60 5.82 13.13 -13.13
N PRO A 61 5.82 13.30 -11.80
CA PRO A 61 6.91 12.84 -10.94
C PRO A 61 7.17 11.33 -11.04
N CYS A 62 6.17 10.56 -11.48
CA CYS A 62 6.24 9.11 -11.67
C CYS A 62 6.45 8.72 -13.14
N ASN A 63 6.97 9.62 -13.97
CA ASN A 63 7.10 9.41 -15.41
C ASN A 63 7.81 8.08 -15.76
N ALA A 64 8.95 7.77 -15.15
CA ALA A 64 9.75 6.62 -15.58
C ALA A 64 9.06 5.27 -15.31
N SER A 65 8.33 5.13 -14.19
CA SER A 65 7.57 3.90 -13.92
C SER A 65 6.40 3.74 -14.90
N LEU A 66 5.66 4.82 -15.17
CA LEU A 66 4.56 4.84 -16.13
C LEU A 66 5.04 4.57 -17.56
N ALA A 67 6.09 5.27 -18.01
CA ALA A 67 6.71 5.05 -19.30
C ALA A 67 7.24 3.63 -19.45
N PHE A 68 7.83 3.06 -18.39
CA PHE A 68 8.27 1.66 -18.38
C PHE A 68 7.08 0.69 -18.58
N LEU A 69 5.96 0.88 -17.87
CA LEU A 69 4.77 0.04 -18.05
C LEU A 69 4.26 0.08 -19.49
N ILE A 70 4.11 1.28 -20.04
CA ILE A 70 3.65 1.50 -21.43
C ILE A 70 4.59 0.84 -22.42
N ASN A 71 5.90 1.06 -22.27
CA ASN A 71 6.92 0.50 -23.15
C ASN A 71 6.92 -1.04 -23.12
N GLN A 72 6.78 -1.64 -21.93
CA GLN A 72 6.71 -3.10 -21.79
C GLN A 72 5.44 -3.67 -22.40
N TYR A 73 4.30 -2.98 -22.28
CA TYR A 73 3.06 -3.41 -22.93
C TYR A 73 3.19 -3.45 -24.45
N ILE A 74 3.87 -2.47 -25.05
CA ILE A 74 4.05 -2.36 -26.49
C ILE A 74 5.06 -3.40 -27.01
N ASN A 75 6.18 -3.57 -26.30
CA ASN A 75 7.34 -4.30 -26.83
C ASN A 75 7.48 -5.74 -26.31
N ASP A 76 6.79 -6.13 -25.23
CA ASP A 76 6.76 -7.50 -24.75
C ASP A 76 5.35 -8.10 -24.92
N SER A 77 5.22 -8.99 -25.91
CA SER A 77 3.97 -9.69 -26.22
C SER A 77 3.36 -10.48 -25.05
N ASN A 78 4.15 -10.81 -24.03
CA ASN A 78 3.65 -11.47 -22.82
C ASN A 78 2.84 -10.52 -21.93
N VAL A 79 3.12 -9.21 -21.96
CA VAL A 79 2.46 -8.24 -21.07
C VAL A 79 0.98 -8.04 -21.40
N PRO A 80 0.57 -7.80 -22.67
CA PRO A 80 -0.86 -7.76 -23.02
C PRO A 80 -1.60 -9.05 -22.67
N SER A 81 -0.95 -10.19 -22.92
CA SER A 81 -1.52 -11.51 -22.62
C SER A 81 -1.68 -11.74 -21.12
N ALA A 82 -0.71 -11.30 -20.32
CA ALA A 82 -0.77 -11.29 -18.86
C ALA A 82 -1.91 -10.39 -18.35
N LEU A 83 -2.04 -9.16 -18.85
CA LEU A 83 -3.13 -8.26 -18.45
C LEU A 83 -4.51 -8.80 -18.86
N ARG A 84 -4.61 -9.51 -19.98
CA ARG A 84 -5.85 -10.22 -20.36
C ARG A 84 -6.20 -11.35 -19.37
N ALA A 85 -5.20 -12.09 -18.90
CA ALA A 85 -5.39 -13.08 -17.84
C ALA A 85 -5.82 -12.43 -16.51
N VAL A 86 -5.25 -11.26 -16.16
CA VAL A 86 -5.69 -10.48 -14.99
C VAL A 86 -7.16 -10.09 -15.13
N LEU A 87 -7.58 -9.52 -16.26
CA LEU A 87 -8.97 -9.12 -16.51
C LEU A 87 -9.95 -10.29 -16.34
N SER A 88 -9.58 -11.44 -16.87
CA SER A 88 -10.38 -12.66 -16.81
C SER A 88 -10.55 -13.17 -15.36
N GLY A 89 -9.57 -12.92 -14.51
CA GLY A 89 -9.56 -13.32 -13.10
C GLY A 89 -10.16 -12.30 -12.12
N LEU A 90 -10.56 -11.10 -12.57
CA LEU A 90 -11.11 -10.07 -11.69
C LEU A 90 -12.40 -10.55 -11.01
N GLN A 91 -12.45 -10.34 -9.70
CA GLN A 91 -13.60 -10.64 -8.86
C GLN A 91 -14.38 -9.37 -8.54
N GLU A 92 -15.70 -9.46 -8.49
CA GLU A 92 -16.54 -8.38 -7.96
C GLU A 92 -16.28 -8.17 -6.46
N LEU A 93 -16.55 -6.95 -5.99
CA LEU A 93 -16.40 -6.63 -4.58
C LEU A 93 -17.44 -7.40 -3.73
N PRO A 94 -17.07 -7.77 -2.49
CA PRO A 94 -17.97 -8.47 -1.57
C PRO A 94 -19.30 -7.74 -1.32
N VAL A 95 -20.32 -8.46 -0.85
CA VAL A 95 -21.70 -7.99 -0.61
C VAL A 95 -21.80 -6.81 0.39
N GLY A 96 -20.72 -6.47 1.10
CA GLY A 96 -20.67 -5.32 2.01
C GLY A 96 -20.29 -3.97 1.38
N TYR A 97 -19.95 -3.93 0.08
CA TYR A 97 -19.55 -2.69 -0.60
C TYR A 97 -20.72 -2.05 -1.35
N PRO A 98 -20.87 -0.71 -1.30
CA PRO A 98 -21.97 -0.01 -1.98
C PRO A 98 -21.94 -0.20 -3.49
N ASP A 99 -20.75 -0.08 -4.08
CA ASP A 99 -20.50 -0.46 -5.47
C ASP A 99 -19.79 -1.81 -5.48
N ARG A 100 -20.46 -2.81 -6.04
CA ARG A 100 -19.92 -4.16 -6.15
C ARG A 100 -19.00 -4.32 -7.35
N ARG A 101 -18.97 -3.35 -8.26
CA ARG A 101 -18.18 -3.42 -9.47
C ARG A 101 -16.70 -3.31 -9.14
N ASN A 102 -15.89 -4.24 -9.65
CA ASN A 102 -14.44 -4.10 -9.56
C ASN A 102 -13.97 -2.90 -10.39
N PRO A 103 -13.24 -1.93 -9.78
CA PRO A 103 -12.85 -0.70 -10.48
C PRO A 103 -11.90 -0.96 -11.65
N TRP A 104 -11.21 -2.12 -11.67
CA TRP A 104 -10.29 -2.51 -12.74
C TRP A 104 -10.95 -3.22 -13.91
N ARG A 105 -12.29 -3.35 -13.93
CA ARG A 105 -13.02 -3.92 -15.07
C ARG A 105 -12.82 -3.03 -16.29
N ALA A 106 -12.22 -3.61 -17.33
CA ALA A 106 -12.06 -2.99 -18.63
C ALA A 106 -12.48 -3.96 -19.75
N PRO A 107 -12.89 -3.48 -20.95
CA PRO A 107 -13.33 -4.33 -22.04
C PRO A 107 -12.23 -5.22 -22.63
N ASN A 108 -10.97 -4.78 -22.57
CA ASN A 108 -9.82 -5.51 -23.07
C ASN A 108 -8.52 -5.04 -22.38
N SER A 109 -7.39 -5.68 -22.68
CA SER A 109 -6.10 -5.38 -22.06
C SER A 109 -5.59 -3.97 -22.38
N ASP A 110 -5.93 -3.39 -23.54
CA ASP A 110 -5.55 -2.02 -23.91
C ASP A 110 -6.29 -1.00 -23.04
N ALA A 111 -7.58 -1.22 -22.83
CA ALA A 111 -8.40 -0.39 -21.94
C ALA A 111 -7.97 -0.55 -20.47
N LEU A 112 -7.52 -1.74 -20.05
CA LEU A 112 -6.94 -1.94 -18.72
C LEU A 112 -5.62 -1.18 -18.57
N LEU A 113 -4.74 -1.19 -19.57
CA LEU A 113 -3.51 -0.42 -19.55
C LEU A 113 -3.81 1.07 -19.37
N ASN A 114 -4.72 1.62 -20.17
CA ASN A 114 -5.12 3.03 -20.05
C ASN A 114 -5.63 3.36 -18.65
N LEU A 115 -6.53 2.52 -18.12
CA LEU A 115 -7.04 2.68 -16.76
C LEU A 115 -5.93 2.63 -15.70
N MET A 116 -4.94 1.75 -15.85
CA MET A 116 -3.76 1.70 -14.99
C MET A 116 -2.94 2.99 -15.09
N VAL A 117 -2.65 3.46 -16.30
CA VAL A 117 -1.87 4.69 -16.50
C VAL A 117 -2.59 5.89 -15.86
N ASP A 118 -3.88 6.06 -16.14
CA ASP A 118 -4.68 7.17 -15.60
C ASP A 118 -4.75 7.13 -14.07
N THR A 119 -5.04 5.95 -13.50
CA THR A 119 -5.12 5.78 -12.03
C THR A 119 -3.79 6.10 -11.35
N PHE A 120 -2.66 5.66 -11.92
CA PHE A 120 -1.36 5.90 -11.34
C PHE A 120 -0.83 7.32 -11.59
N LEU A 121 -1.26 7.99 -12.66
CA LEU A 121 -1.03 9.42 -12.86
C LEU A 121 -1.67 10.23 -11.74
N GLU A 122 -2.94 9.97 -11.44
CA GLU A 122 -3.65 10.63 -10.35
C GLU A 122 -3.03 10.29 -8.99
N TRP A 123 -2.71 9.02 -8.76
CA TRP A 123 -2.12 8.57 -7.51
C TRP A 123 -0.73 9.17 -7.25
N CYS A 124 0.06 9.41 -8.30
CA CYS A 124 1.42 9.94 -8.18
C CYS A 124 1.47 11.25 -7.39
N VAL A 125 0.51 12.14 -7.64
CA VAL A 125 0.42 13.48 -7.02
C VAL A 125 -0.66 13.60 -5.97
N PHE A 126 -1.40 12.52 -5.70
CA PHE A 126 -2.44 12.49 -4.69
C PHE A 126 -1.88 12.75 -3.28
N LEU A 127 -2.48 13.72 -2.59
CA LEU A 127 -2.20 14.07 -1.20
C LEU A 127 -3.41 13.75 -0.32
N PRO A 128 -3.23 13.02 0.80
CA PRO A 128 -4.31 12.72 1.73
C PRO A 128 -4.96 13.98 2.31
N GLN A 129 -6.28 13.96 2.41
CA GLN A 129 -7.11 15.04 2.93
C GLN A 129 -8.08 14.50 3.96
N ILE A 130 -8.43 15.39 4.89
CA ILE A 130 -9.45 15.14 5.90
C ILE A 130 -10.81 15.57 5.36
N ASN A 131 -11.83 14.76 5.58
CA ASN A 131 -13.22 15.08 5.30
C ASN A 131 -14.12 14.67 6.47
N GLY A 132 -14.48 15.64 7.30
CA GLY A 132 -15.23 15.41 8.53
C GLY A 132 -14.49 14.46 9.47
N SER A 133 -15.17 13.39 9.90
CA SER A 133 -14.58 12.34 10.75
C SER A 133 -13.79 11.27 9.99
N ASN A 134 -13.56 11.45 8.68
CA ASN A 134 -12.85 10.50 7.82
C ASN A 134 -11.68 11.18 7.10
N ASP A 135 -10.86 10.38 6.44
CA ASP A 135 -9.84 10.80 5.50
C ASP A 135 -9.89 9.93 4.24
N ASN A 136 -9.17 10.34 3.19
CA ASN A 136 -9.08 9.61 1.93
C ASN A 136 -7.71 8.96 1.68
N GLY A 137 -6.82 8.88 2.69
CA GLY A 137 -5.43 8.46 2.52
C GLY A 137 -5.27 7.04 1.96
N LEU A 138 -6.27 6.19 2.13
CA LEU A 138 -6.27 4.80 1.65
C LEU A 138 -6.90 4.60 0.27
N VAL A 139 -7.46 5.65 -0.37
CA VAL A 139 -8.33 5.49 -1.55
C VAL A 139 -7.65 4.72 -2.70
N PHE A 140 -6.44 5.11 -3.08
CA PHE A 140 -5.72 4.47 -4.19
C PHE A 140 -5.16 3.09 -3.82
N ILE A 141 -4.71 2.91 -2.57
CA ILE A 141 -4.19 1.61 -2.15
C ILE A 141 -5.33 0.58 -2.10
N GLN A 142 -6.50 0.98 -1.57
CA GLN A 142 -7.69 0.14 -1.59
C GLN A 142 -8.14 -0.14 -3.02
N ASN A 143 -8.14 0.87 -3.88
CA ASN A 143 -8.47 0.70 -5.30
C ASN A 143 -7.55 -0.36 -5.94
N PHE A 144 -6.23 -0.18 -5.85
CA PHE A 144 -5.27 -1.12 -6.44
C PHE A 144 -5.30 -2.52 -5.81
N ALA A 145 -5.67 -2.65 -4.53
CA ALA A 145 -5.85 -3.96 -3.91
C ALA A 145 -6.90 -4.83 -4.63
N TRP A 146 -7.91 -4.23 -5.27
CA TRP A 146 -8.91 -4.95 -6.05
C TRP A 146 -8.39 -5.53 -7.36
N PHE A 147 -7.25 -5.06 -7.86
CA PHE A 147 -6.59 -5.59 -9.06
C PHE A 147 -6.17 -7.06 -8.85
N TYR A 148 -5.65 -7.38 -7.66
CA TYR A 148 -5.14 -8.72 -7.31
C TYR A 148 -5.98 -9.42 -6.22
N TYR A 149 -7.12 -8.84 -5.82
CA TYR A 149 -8.01 -9.45 -4.84
C TYR A 149 -8.62 -10.75 -5.36
N GLN A 150 -8.24 -11.86 -4.74
CA GLN A 150 -8.62 -13.22 -5.15
C GLN A 150 -8.38 -13.53 -6.64
N ASN A 151 -7.52 -12.75 -7.29
CA ASN A 151 -7.18 -12.87 -8.70
C ASN A 151 -5.75 -13.41 -8.79
N LYS A 152 -5.59 -14.71 -9.01
CA LYS A 152 -4.27 -15.36 -9.05
C LYS A 152 -3.39 -14.77 -10.15
N ALA A 153 -3.95 -14.48 -11.31
CA ALA A 153 -3.24 -13.83 -12.41
C ALA A 153 -2.76 -12.43 -12.01
N GLY A 154 -3.61 -11.63 -11.35
CA GLY A 154 -3.24 -10.33 -10.81
C GLY A 154 -2.10 -10.43 -9.78
N GLN A 155 -2.14 -11.42 -8.90
CA GLN A 155 -1.09 -11.69 -7.92
C GLN A 155 0.23 -12.09 -8.57
N ASP A 156 0.19 -12.94 -9.59
CA ASP A 156 1.39 -13.34 -10.34
C ASP A 156 2.03 -12.14 -11.03
N PHE A 157 1.22 -11.32 -11.72
CA PHE A 157 1.69 -10.14 -12.43
C PHE A 157 2.42 -9.14 -11.50
N VAL A 158 1.80 -8.77 -10.37
CA VAL A 158 2.43 -7.83 -9.41
C VAL A 158 3.64 -8.42 -8.68
N GLN A 159 3.74 -9.75 -8.61
CA GLN A 159 4.89 -10.44 -8.01
C GLN A 159 5.99 -10.77 -9.02
N GLY A 160 5.87 -10.30 -10.26
CA GLY A 160 6.92 -10.47 -11.28
C GLY A 160 6.92 -11.86 -11.92
N ARG A 161 5.82 -12.61 -11.83
CA ARG A 161 5.64 -13.93 -12.46
C ARG A 161 4.69 -13.80 -13.66
N ASN A 162 4.93 -14.60 -14.69
CA ASN A 162 4.02 -14.66 -15.84
C ASN A 162 2.69 -15.33 -15.42
N PRO A 163 1.53 -14.65 -15.53
CA PRO A 163 0.24 -15.23 -15.16
C PRO A 163 -0.17 -16.47 -15.96
N LEU A 164 0.34 -16.63 -17.18
CA LEU A 164 0.07 -17.78 -18.05
C LEU A 164 0.99 -18.96 -17.75
N ASN A 165 2.18 -18.69 -17.19
CA ASN A 165 3.10 -19.71 -16.70
C ASN A 165 3.91 -19.18 -15.51
N PRO A 166 3.46 -19.41 -14.26
CA PRO A 166 4.09 -18.82 -13.08
C PRO A 166 5.53 -19.27 -12.80
N THR A 167 6.05 -20.28 -13.50
CA THR A 167 7.46 -20.68 -13.40
C THR A 167 8.38 -19.74 -14.18
N LEU A 168 7.83 -18.93 -15.08
CA LEU A 168 8.58 -17.96 -15.89
C LEU A 168 8.45 -16.54 -15.28
N PRO A 169 9.55 -15.76 -15.26
CA PRO A 169 9.49 -14.38 -14.81
C PRO A 169 8.75 -13.50 -15.83
N LEU A 170 8.01 -12.52 -15.31
CA LEU A 170 7.49 -11.39 -16.06
C LEU A 170 7.59 -10.16 -15.17
N ILE A 171 8.75 -9.49 -15.20
CA ILE A 171 9.12 -8.50 -14.20
C ILE A 171 8.28 -7.22 -14.25
N THR A 172 7.54 -7.00 -15.34
CA THR A 172 6.84 -5.75 -15.64
C THR A 172 6.01 -5.23 -14.48
N GLY A 173 5.09 -6.02 -13.92
CA GLY A 173 4.24 -5.59 -12.81
C GLY A 173 5.02 -5.26 -11.54
N LEU A 174 5.98 -6.12 -11.15
CA LEU A 174 6.82 -5.91 -9.97
C LEU A 174 7.70 -4.65 -10.10
N LYS A 175 8.42 -4.51 -11.22
CA LYS A 175 9.29 -3.34 -11.43
C LYS A 175 8.50 -2.05 -11.53
N PHE A 176 7.41 -2.03 -12.29
CA PHE A 176 6.52 -0.87 -12.37
C PHE A 176 6.05 -0.40 -10.99
N THR A 177 5.46 -1.30 -10.20
CA THR A 177 4.90 -0.94 -8.88
C THR A 177 5.98 -0.52 -7.88
N ARG A 178 7.14 -1.18 -7.88
CA ARG A 178 8.30 -0.80 -7.06
C ARG A 178 8.81 0.59 -7.43
N ASP A 179 9.08 0.82 -8.70
CA ASP A 179 9.65 2.09 -9.16
C ASP A 179 8.64 3.23 -8.98
N PHE A 180 7.35 2.98 -9.21
CA PHE A 180 6.28 3.93 -8.89
C PHE A 180 6.29 4.29 -7.40
N THR A 181 6.43 3.30 -6.51
CA THR A 181 6.48 3.54 -5.06
C THR A 181 7.66 4.43 -4.68
N LEU A 182 8.84 4.21 -5.28
CA LEU A 182 10.03 5.04 -5.06
C LEU A 182 9.83 6.47 -5.56
N GLN A 183 9.31 6.63 -6.79
CA GLN A 183 9.06 7.94 -7.39
C GLN A 183 7.99 8.72 -6.63
N ARG A 184 6.90 8.05 -6.25
CA ARG A 184 5.88 8.64 -5.40
C ARG A 184 6.48 9.03 -4.05
N GLY A 185 7.31 8.19 -3.44
CA GLY A 185 8.06 8.51 -2.22
C GLY A 185 8.85 9.82 -2.35
N ALA A 186 9.61 9.97 -3.44
CA ALA A 186 10.34 11.20 -3.73
C ALA A 186 9.42 12.43 -3.89
N PHE A 187 8.24 12.28 -4.50
CA PHE A 187 7.24 13.34 -4.53
C PHE A 187 6.73 13.68 -3.12
N MET A 188 6.46 12.68 -2.27
CA MET A 188 6.04 12.88 -0.88
C MET A 188 7.15 13.44 0.03
N ASP A 189 8.41 13.38 -0.41
CA ASP A 189 9.57 14.05 0.21
C ASP A 189 9.78 15.49 -0.30
N SER A 190 8.99 15.95 -1.28
CA SER A 190 9.13 17.28 -1.85
C SER A 190 8.30 18.34 -1.12
N PRO A 191 8.66 19.64 -1.21
CA PRO A 191 7.84 20.72 -0.67
C PRO A 191 6.42 20.79 -1.25
N ALA A 192 6.22 20.34 -2.49
CA ALA A 192 4.91 20.33 -3.13
C ALA A 192 3.91 19.41 -2.41
N SER A 193 4.39 18.44 -1.62
CA SER A 193 3.54 17.54 -0.84
C SER A 193 2.94 18.15 0.43
N LEU A 194 3.37 19.35 0.82
CA LEU A 194 2.93 20.00 2.07
C LEU A 194 1.53 20.60 2.02
N THR A 195 0.88 20.65 0.85
CA THR A 195 -0.35 21.42 0.59
C THR A 195 -1.41 21.27 1.69
N PHE A 196 -1.62 20.05 2.20
CA PHE A 196 -2.66 19.79 3.20
C PHE A 196 -2.14 19.60 4.63
N VAL A 197 -0.83 19.64 4.89
CA VAL A 197 -0.28 19.50 6.26
C VAL A 197 -0.92 20.48 7.27
N PRO A 198 -1.18 21.76 6.94
CA PRO A 198 -1.90 22.66 7.84
C PRO A 198 -3.30 22.15 8.24
N GLN A 199 -4.00 21.49 7.33
CA GLN A 199 -5.31 20.89 7.62
C GLN A 199 -5.17 19.76 8.65
N TRP A 200 -4.14 18.91 8.49
CA TRP A 200 -3.91 17.78 9.38
C TRP A 200 -3.47 18.19 10.79
N ILE A 201 -2.61 19.21 10.90
CA ILE A 201 -2.17 19.74 12.20
C ILE A 201 -3.34 20.31 13.01
N ASN A 202 -4.29 20.95 12.33
CA ASN A 202 -5.47 21.53 12.96
C ASN A 202 -6.55 20.50 13.30
N ASP A 203 -6.39 19.22 12.88
CA ASP A 203 -7.35 18.18 13.23
C ASP A 203 -7.06 17.64 14.64
N PRO A 204 -8.03 17.72 15.57
CA PRO A 204 -7.80 17.30 16.95
C PRO A 204 -7.50 15.80 17.10
N ARG A 205 -7.87 14.96 16.11
CA ARG A 205 -7.58 13.52 16.13
C ARG A 205 -6.10 13.20 15.91
N ILE A 206 -5.33 14.17 15.42
CA ILE A 206 -3.88 14.02 15.21
C ILE A 206 -3.09 14.21 16.51
N GLU A 207 -3.70 14.81 17.55
CA GLU A 207 -3.06 14.99 18.85
C GLU A 207 -1.69 15.68 18.71
N ILE A 208 -1.61 16.75 17.90
CA ILE A 208 -0.33 17.32 17.47
C ILE A 208 0.57 17.77 18.64
N SER A 209 -0.02 18.08 19.80
CA SER A 209 0.68 18.39 21.05
C SER A 209 1.60 17.28 21.55
N ASP A 210 1.37 16.03 21.15
CA ASP A 210 2.17 14.87 21.55
C ASP A 210 3.50 14.78 20.80
N TYR A 211 3.73 15.65 19.81
CA TYR A 211 4.87 15.58 18.90
C TYR A 211 5.81 16.77 19.06
N GLU A 212 7.09 16.55 18.71
CA GLU A 212 8.15 17.58 18.80
C GLU A 212 7.86 18.80 17.92
N LYS A 213 7.29 18.56 16.73
CA LYS A 213 6.96 19.57 15.72
C LYS A 213 5.46 19.79 15.68
N GLN A 214 5.03 21.03 15.85
CA GLN A 214 3.61 21.33 16.08
C GLN A 214 3.03 22.32 15.08
N GLN A 215 3.86 23.00 14.30
CA GLN A 215 3.45 23.97 13.29
C GLN A 215 3.68 23.42 11.89
N ALA A 216 2.84 23.81 10.93
CA ALA A 216 2.99 23.37 9.54
C ALA A 216 4.35 23.79 8.95
N SER A 217 4.86 24.95 9.37
CA SER A 217 6.17 25.47 8.98
C SER A 217 7.36 24.62 9.47
N ASP A 218 7.14 23.73 10.43
CA ASP A 218 8.21 22.88 10.98
C ASP A 218 8.58 21.73 10.02
N TYR A 219 7.71 21.46 9.04
CA TYR A 219 7.81 20.33 8.11
C TYR A 219 8.21 20.80 6.71
N ARG A 220 9.10 20.03 6.08
CA ARG A 220 9.62 20.27 4.72
C ARG A 220 8.93 19.41 3.67
N SER A 221 8.28 18.33 4.10
CA SER A 221 7.54 17.41 3.24
C SER A 221 6.41 16.70 4.00
N TRP A 222 5.51 16.07 3.25
CA TRP A 222 4.48 15.21 3.82
C TRP A 222 5.07 14.03 4.57
N ASN A 223 6.10 13.37 4.04
CA ASN A 223 6.72 12.22 4.71
C ASN A 223 7.34 12.61 6.06
N GLU A 224 7.91 13.80 6.17
CA GLU A 224 8.39 14.32 7.46
C GLU A 224 7.25 14.53 8.45
N PHE A 225 6.10 15.04 7.99
CA PHE A 225 4.89 15.15 8.80
C PHE A 225 4.28 13.79 9.18
N PHE A 226 4.28 12.84 8.25
CA PHE A 226 3.73 11.50 8.44
C PHE A 226 4.57 10.69 9.45
N ALA A 227 5.89 10.82 9.40
CA ALA A 227 6.85 10.15 10.28
C ALA A 227 7.31 11.04 11.45
N ARG A 228 6.49 12.03 11.83
CA ARG A 228 6.78 12.97 12.93
C ARG A 228 7.12 12.24 14.23
N LYS A 229 8.04 12.82 15.00
CA LYS A 229 8.56 12.24 16.24
C LYS A 229 7.67 12.59 17.42
N ILE A 230 7.28 11.56 18.17
CA ILE A 230 6.57 11.71 19.44
C ILE A 230 7.54 12.21 20.51
N ILE A 231 7.04 13.01 21.46
CA ILE A 231 7.85 13.51 22.57
C ILE A 231 8.21 12.33 23.49
N VAL A 232 9.50 12.17 23.76
CA VAL A 232 10.05 11.16 24.67
C VAL A 232 10.71 11.85 25.84
N ASP A 233 10.39 11.42 27.05
CA ASP A 233 11.17 11.75 28.25
C ASP A 233 12.36 10.80 28.31
N GLU A 234 13.51 11.26 27.83
CA GLU A 234 14.74 10.47 27.77
C GLU A 234 15.30 10.11 29.16
N VAL A 235 15.03 10.95 30.17
CA VAL A 235 15.53 10.73 31.54
C VAL A 235 14.79 9.56 32.18
N ASN A 236 13.47 9.55 32.08
CA ASN A 236 12.65 8.48 32.64
C ASN A 236 12.43 7.32 31.65
N GLN A 237 12.91 7.46 30.41
CA GLN A 237 12.67 6.52 29.30
C GLN A 237 11.18 6.24 29.08
N THR A 238 10.36 7.30 29.12
CA THR A 238 8.90 7.19 28.94
C THR A 238 8.39 8.01 27.77
N ILE A 239 7.19 7.67 27.30
CA ILE A 239 6.42 8.50 26.37
C ILE A 239 5.25 9.05 27.19
N PRO A 240 5.26 10.32 27.60
CA PRO A 240 4.25 10.86 28.51
C PRO A 240 2.81 10.68 28.02
N SER A 241 2.58 10.79 26.71
CA SER A 241 1.26 10.61 26.10
C SER A 241 0.88 9.15 25.84
N ARG A 242 1.79 8.19 26.06
CA ARG A 242 1.58 6.73 25.88
C ARG A 242 2.12 5.96 27.09
N PRO A 243 1.56 6.16 28.29
CA PRO A 243 2.09 5.56 29.51
C PRO A 243 1.92 4.03 29.50
N ALA A 244 2.99 3.32 29.82
CA ALA A 244 2.97 1.89 30.11
C ALA A 244 2.98 1.68 31.63
N THR A 245 1.90 1.13 32.19
CA THR A 245 1.80 0.90 33.63
C THR A 245 1.58 -0.58 33.95
N MET A 246 2.21 -1.05 35.01
CA MET A 246 2.04 -2.42 35.50
C MET A 246 0.77 -2.49 36.38
N PRO A 247 -0.21 -3.36 36.07
CA PRO A 247 -1.44 -3.50 36.86
C PRO A 247 -1.19 -4.31 38.15
N LEU A 248 -0.41 -3.74 39.08
CA LEU A 248 0.03 -4.40 40.31
C LEU A 248 -1.13 -4.78 41.26
N SER A 249 -2.28 -4.11 41.17
CA SER A 249 -3.48 -4.46 41.94
C SER A 249 -4.10 -5.79 41.51
N GLU A 250 -4.00 -6.14 40.22
CA GLU A 250 -4.55 -7.38 39.67
C GLU A 250 -3.49 -8.49 39.61
N PHE A 251 -2.23 -8.11 39.38
CA PHE A 251 -1.11 -9.04 39.21
C PHE A 251 0.09 -8.62 40.08
N PRO A 252 0.00 -8.77 41.41
CA PRO A 252 1.00 -8.24 42.35
C PRO A 252 2.38 -8.88 42.23
N ASN A 253 2.46 -10.08 41.65
CA ASN A 253 3.70 -10.84 41.48
C ASN A 253 4.26 -10.80 40.05
N ARG A 254 3.68 -10.01 39.13
CA ARG A 254 4.27 -9.85 37.79
C ARG A 254 5.44 -8.88 37.85
N ASP A 255 6.49 -9.21 37.11
CA ASP A 255 7.67 -8.39 36.89
C ASP A 255 7.79 -7.92 35.43
N TYR A 256 6.83 -8.29 34.57
CA TYR A 256 6.77 -7.86 33.17
C TYR A 256 5.36 -7.49 32.72
N ILE A 257 5.31 -6.65 31.69
CA ILE A 257 4.13 -6.35 30.89
C ILE A 257 4.52 -6.38 29.41
N VAL A 258 3.56 -6.72 28.55
CA VAL A 258 3.69 -6.57 27.09
C VAL A 258 2.84 -5.38 26.68
N VAL A 259 3.46 -4.41 26.03
CA VAL A 259 2.79 -3.18 25.58
C VAL A 259 2.49 -3.25 24.08
N ALA A 260 1.48 -2.50 23.65
CA ALA A 260 1.21 -2.37 22.22
C ALA A 260 2.39 -1.66 21.53
N PRO A 261 2.89 -2.18 20.39
CA PRO A 261 4.05 -1.60 19.71
C PRO A 261 3.71 -0.37 18.86
N THR A 262 2.42 -0.06 18.64
CA THR A 262 1.99 1.01 17.73
C THR A 262 0.58 1.51 18.07
N ASP A 263 0.35 2.80 17.81
CA ASP A 263 -0.97 3.44 17.88
C ASP A 263 -1.85 2.92 16.74
N CYS A 264 -2.79 2.03 17.06
CA CYS A 264 -3.70 1.48 16.08
C CYS A 264 -4.98 0.94 16.71
N ILE A 265 -5.95 0.66 15.84
CA ILE A 265 -7.08 -0.20 16.20
C ILE A 265 -6.66 -1.63 15.91
N MET A 266 -6.70 -2.49 16.93
CA MET A 266 -6.53 -3.92 16.73
C MET A 266 -7.70 -4.45 15.91
N ASN A 267 -7.39 -5.05 14.76
CA ASN A 267 -8.39 -5.77 14.01
C ASN A 267 -8.64 -7.12 14.69
N PRO A 268 -9.86 -7.39 15.19
CA PRO A 268 -10.13 -8.64 15.86
C PRO A 268 -9.94 -9.80 14.88
N LEU A 269 -8.94 -10.64 15.15
CA LEU A 269 -8.75 -11.92 14.49
C LEU A 269 -9.85 -12.87 14.97
N VAL A 270 -11.04 -12.79 14.37
CA VAL A 270 -12.13 -13.74 14.62
C VAL A 270 -12.04 -14.89 13.63
N GLN A 271 -11.90 -16.11 14.14
CA GLN A 271 -11.96 -17.32 13.32
C GLN A 271 -13.40 -17.78 13.19
N VAL A 272 -13.76 -18.22 11.99
CA VAL A 272 -15.06 -18.83 11.69
C VAL A 272 -14.83 -20.34 11.63
N PHE A 273 -15.28 -21.04 12.66
CA PHE A 273 -15.28 -22.50 12.65
C PHE A 273 -16.58 -22.99 12.02
N GLN A 274 -16.47 -23.88 11.04
CA GLN A 274 -17.61 -24.61 10.50
C GLN A 274 -17.54 -26.04 11.02
N ASP A 275 -18.43 -26.36 11.95
CA ASP A 275 -18.61 -27.73 12.44
C ASP A 275 -20.08 -28.11 12.23
N ASN A 276 -20.30 -29.22 11.52
CA ASN A 276 -21.60 -29.84 11.28
C ASN A 276 -22.72 -28.85 10.90
N ALA A 277 -22.53 -28.11 9.81
CA ALA A 277 -23.47 -27.14 9.22
C ALA A 277 -23.78 -25.87 10.06
N THR A 278 -23.20 -25.72 11.25
CA THR A 278 -23.31 -24.49 12.06
C THR A 278 -22.01 -23.69 12.00
N VAL A 279 -22.14 -22.41 11.67
CA VAL A 279 -21.03 -21.47 11.64
C VAL A 279 -20.90 -20.83 13.02
N GLN A 280 -19.80 -21.09 13.73
CA GLN A 280 -19.52 -20.48 15.03
C GLN A 280 -18.28 -19.59 14.97
N ARG A 281 -18.41 -18.36 15.47
CA ARG A 281 -17.27 -17.45 15.70
C ARG A 281 -16.76 -17.65 17.11
N ARG A 282 -15.48 -18.00 17.25
CA ARG A 282 -14.82 -18.13 18.56
C ARG A 282 -13.44 -17.44 18.52
N PHE A 283 -12.98 -16.98 19.69
CA PHE A 283 -11.60 -16.57 19.88
C PHE A 283 -10.71 -17.80 19.93
N ILE A 284 -9.53 -17.75 19.31
CA ILE A 284 -8.51 -18.79 19.49
C ILE A 284 -7.61 -18.35 20.63
N GLU A 285 -7.38 -19.23 21.60
CA GLU A 285 -6.45 -18.97 22.70
C GLU A 285 -4.99 -18.89 22.21
N ASN A 286 -4.63 -19.64 21.16
CA ASN A 286 -3.29 -19.60 20.55
C ASN A 286 -3.33 -19.84 19.02
N PRO A 287 -3.33 -18.78 18.18
CA PRO A 287 -3.31 -18.93 16.73
C PRO A 287 -1.99 -19.53 16.19
N LEU A 288 -0.89 -19.43 16.93
CA LEU A 288 0.43 -19.92 16.51
C LEU A 288 0.59 -21.44 16.67
N GLN A 289 -0.26 -22.09 17.48
CA GLN A 289 -0.20 -23.54 17.72
C GLN A 289 -0.39 -24.38 16.44
N PHE A 290 -0.99 -23.80 15.41
CA PHE A 290 -1.33 -24.50 14.16
C PHE A 290 -0.50 -24.04 12.94
N ASP A 291 0.71 -23.48 13.14
CA ASP A 291 1.53 -22.89 12.07
C ASP A 291 0.71 -21.89 11.23
N THR A 292 -0.27 -21.22 11.83
CA THR A 292 -1.30 -20.47 11.11
C THR A 292 -1.19 -18.98 11.43
N VAL A 293 -1.08 -18.16 10.39
CA VAL A 293 -1.31 -16.71 10.46
C VAL A 293 -2.70 -16.44 9.89
N LEU A 294 -3.56 -15.86 10.72
CA LEU A 294 -4.90 -15.45 10.33
C LEU A 294 -4.84 -14.11 9.61
N ASP A 295 -5.22 -14.11 8.33
CA ASP A 295 -5.49 -12.88 7.58
C ASP A 295 -7.01 -12.65 7.49
N VAL A 296 -7.41 -11.39 7.39
CA VAL A 296 -8.79 -10.84 7.43
C VAL A 296 -9.70 -11.42 6.32
N LYS A 297 -9.14 -12.21 5.40
CA LYS A 297 -9.80 -12.75 4.21
C LYS A 297 -10.09 -14.25 4.26
N VAL A 298 -10.15 -14.87 5.45
CA VAL A 298 -10.42 -16.31 5.61
C VAL A 298 -9.41 -17.16 4.82
N ARG A 299 -8.18 -16.66 4.69
CA ARG A 299 -7.07 -17.38 4.05
C ARG A 299 -6.06 -17.77 5.10
N TRP A 300 -5.77 -19.05 5.14
CA TRP A 300 -4.74 -19.64 5.97
C TRP A 300 -3.37 -19.32 5.36
N GLY A 301 -2.55 -18.58 6.08
CA GLY A 301 -1.12 -18.46 5.79
C GLY A 301 -0.33 -19.41 6.68
N SER A 302 0.64 -20.13 6.14
CA SER A 302 1.61 -20.84 6.97
C SER A 302 2.55 -19.83 7.63
N LEU A 303 2.82 -19.99 8.92
CA LEU A 303 3.78 -19.19 9.67
C LEU A 303 5.19 -19.32 9.06
N ARG A 304 5.56 -20.49 8.53
CA ARG A 304 6.79 -20.68 7.74
C ARG A 304 6.86 -19.78 6.52
N ARG A 305 5.76 -19.67 5.77
CA ARG A 305 5.68 -18.79 4.60
C ARG A 305 5.77 -17.31 4.98
N PHE A 306 5.22 -16.94 6.14
CA PHE A 306 5.33 -15.59 6.69
C PHE A 306 6.77 -15.27 7.14
N LEU A 307 7.42 -16.22 7.82
CA LEU A 307 8.78 -16.09 8.34
C LEU A 307 9.88 -16.38 7.31
N ARG A 308 9.54 -16.83 6.10
CA ARG A 308 10.48 -17.30 5.06
C ARG A 308 11.45 -18.39 5.56
N ILE A 309 10.96 -19.32 6.37
CA ILE A 309 11.70 -20.48 6.89
C ILE A 309 11.13 -21.80 6.38
#